data_AF-A0AAU5HCH3-F1
#
_entry.id   AF-A0AAU5HCH3-F1
#
_cell.length_a   1.000
_cell.length_b   1.000
_cell.length_c   1.000
_cell.angle_alpha   90.00
_cell.angle_beta   90.00
_cell.angle_gamma   90.00
#
_symmetry.space_group_name_H-M   'P 1'
#
loop_
_entity.id
_entity.type
_entity.pdbx_description
1 polymer ?
#
loop_
_entity_poly.entity_id
_entity_poly.type
_entity_poly.pdbx_seq_one_letter_code
_entity_poly.pdbx_strand_id
1 'polypeptide(L)'
;MDQANDAVDAARGDWYALARSAAVLGRTQYRSGDAELAVAAYDQAVRLYNDNSRAMGHGADAATGLATLVDCAGRAMLLHHRQGRHKLADSAFDVGRIFAEFLAGNGLTASASQLLGRRAAVLQRTGQPRSGLLDPGILSLLAPQDTLREATWAVAEYLESPGPHTLAEALRATGAEKRPWATNLAGALTVDGGRKGDVWSPTLRGSHLVFLPDAARAVSRALGDTTGTGTAGDGWRLIGREIHMCYSVASGRGELRYTLGDHAEYWGGLLLALGKDALRAGDTPLAADCGGWLRGVLTQALPHTLIAPWGQELRTGAEQLPD
;
A
#
# COMPACT_ATOMS: atom_id res chain seq x y z
N MET A 1 29.47 33.91 16.19
CA MET A 1 28.29 33.29 15.57
C MET A 1 28.69 32.30 14.47
N ASP A 2 29.74 32.58 13.67
CA ASP A 2 30.19 31.65 12.61
C ASP A 2 30.65 30.26 13.09
N GLN A 3 31.50 30.16 14.11
CA GLN A 3 31.97 28.84 14.60
C GLN A 3 30.88 27.93 15.18
N ALA A 4 29.78 28.50 15.67
CA ALA A 4 28.65 27.72 16.19
C ALA A 4 27.76 27.19 15.06
N ASN A 5 27.60 27.96 13.97
CA ASN A 5 26.90 27.51 12.77
C ASN A 5 27.72 26.46 12.02
N ASP A 6 29.04 26.62 11.92
CA ASP A 6 29.94 25.64 11.31
C ASP A 6 29.94 24.30 12.06
N ALA A 7 29.90 24.32 13.40
CA ALA A 7 29.81 23.12 14.22
C ALA A 7 28.42 22.45 14.13
N VAL A 8 27.35 23.24 14.00
CA VAL A 8 25.99 22.72 13.78
C VAL A 8 25.86 22.10 12.40
N ASP A 9 26.44 22.69 11.36
CA ASP A 9 26.42 22.13 10.00
C ASP A 9 27.31 20.88 9.86
N ALA A 10 28.49 20.85 10.51
CA ALA A 10 29.33 19.65 10.59
C ALA A 10 28.64 18.51 11.36
N ALA A 11 28.03 18.82 12.52
CA ALA A 11 27.27 17.84 13.30
C ALA A 11 26.04 17.34 12.53
N ARG A 12 25.37 18.22 11.77
CA ARG A 12 24.23 17.89 10.90
C ARG A 12 24.59 16.90 9.81
N GLY A 13 25.82 16.94 9.28
CA GLY A 13 26.32 15.95 8.32
C GLY A 13 26.37 14.53 8.90
N ASP A 14 26.91 14.38 10.10
CA ASP A 14 27.22 13.06 10.67
C ASP A 14 25.98 12.28 11.13
N TRP A 15 25.10 12.92 11.91
CA TRP A 15 23.92 12.21 12.43
C TRP A 15 22.87 11.97 11.33
N TYR A 16 22.73 12.88 10.36
CA TYR A 16 21.74 12.75 9.28
C TYR A 16 22.12 11.63 8.32
N ALA A 17 23.42 11.52 7.98
CA ALA A 17 23.95 10.39 7.23
C ALA A 17 23.75 9.06 7.97
N LEU A 18 24.00 9.04 9.29
CA LEU A 18 23.77 7.86 10.13
C LEU A 18 22.29 7.45 10.16
N ALA A 19 21.38 8.40 10.32
CA ALA A 19 19.93 8.17 10.35
C ALA A 19 19.44 7.60 9.02
N ARG A 20 19.90 8.16 7.90
CA ARG A 20 19.60 7.66 6.56
C ARG A 20 20.15 6.25 6.35
N SER A 21 21.38 5.99 6.76
CA SER A 21 22.00 4.67 6.66
C SER A 21 21.23 3.63 7.46
N ALA A 22 20.79 3.97 8.68
CA ALA A 22 19.94 3.11 9.50
C ALA A 22 18.59 2.83 8.82
N ALA A 23 17.94 3.83 8.23
CA ALA A 23 16.69 3.65 7.48
C ALA A 23 16.86 2.76 6.22
N VAL A 24 17.98 2.90 5.52
CA VAL A 24 18.33 2.03 4.37
C VAL A 24 18.60 0.60 4.85
N LEU A 25 19.38 0.44 5.92
CA LEU A 25 19.66 -0.86 6.52
C LEU A 25 18.36 -1.56 6.95
N GLY A 26 17.46 -0.85 7.64
CA GLY A 26 16.16 -1.38 8.03
C GLY A 26 15.37 -1.92 6.83
N ARG A 27 15.35 -1.18 5.71
CA ARG A 27 14.70 -1.63 4.47
C ARG A 27 15.37 -2.86 3.84
N THR A 28 16.69 -2.90 3.84
CA THR A 28 17.45 -4.03 3.31
C THR A 28 17.21 -5.29 4.13
N GLN A 29 17.27 -5.20 5.46
CA GLN A 29 17.05 -6.33 6.36
C GLN A 29 15.60 -6.80 6.33
N TYR A 30 14.67 -5.86 6.27
CA TYR A 30 13.26 -6.15 6.11
C TYR A 30 13.00 -7.01 4.86
N ARG A 31 13.57 -6.61 3.71
CA ARG A 31 13.48 -7.38 2.45
C ARG A 31 14.20 -8.73 2.49
N SER A 32 15.23 -8.84 3.33
CA SER A 32 15.99 -10.08 3.50
C SER A 32 15.33 -11.06 4.48
N GLY A 33 14.21 -10.67 5.09
CA GLY A 33 13.46 -11.48 6.05
C GLY A 33 13.98 -11.39 7.50
N ASP A 34 15.01 -10.59 7.78
CA ASP A 34 15.53 -10.41 9.14
C ASP A 34 14.76 -9.30 9.88
N ALA A 35 13.63 -9.69 10.47
CA ALA A 35 12.71 -8.79 11.15
C ALA A 35 13.33 -8.12 12.40
N GLU A 36 14.24 -8.80 13.12
CA GLU A 36 14.88 -8.25 14.32
C GLU A 36 15.99 -7.25 13.97
N LEU A 37 16.78 -7.50 12.93
CA LEU A 37 17.75 -6.51 12.48
C LEU A 37 17.06 -5.32 11.80
N ALA A 38 15.96 -5.58 11.08
CA ALA A 38 15.17 -4.55 10.43
C ALA A 38 14.58 -3.57 11.45
N VAL A 39 13.90 -4.08 12.48
CA VAL A 39 13.28 -3.25 13.52
C VAL A 39 14.32 -2.48 14.32
N ALA A 40 15.45 -3.10 14.68
CA ALA A 40 16.53 -2.39 15.37
C ALA A 40 17.09 -1.23 14.54
N ALA A 41 17.25 -1.43 13.22
CA ALA A 41 17.71 -0.38 12.32
C ALA A 41 16.67 0.73 12.12
N TYR A 42 15.38 0.39 12.05
CA TYR A 42 14.31 1.39 12.02
C TYR A 42 14.20 2.17 13.32
N ASP A 43 14.29 1.53 14.49
CA ASP A 43 14.29 2.18 15.80
C ASP A 43 15.46 3.15 15.92
N GLN A 44 16.65 2.73 15.46
CA GLN A 44 17.82 3.60 15.44
C GLN A 44 17.61 4.82 14.53
N ALA A 45 17.01 4.64 13.35
CA ALA A 45 16.68 5.75 12.46
C ALA A 45 15.66 6.71 13.09
N VAL A 46 14.59 6.17 13.69
CA VAL A 46 13.56 6.95 14.40
C VAL A 46 14.19 7.76 15.51
N ARG A 47 15.03 7.13 16.35
CA ARG A 47 15.73 7.81 17.44
C ARG A 47 16.60 8.95 16.94
N LEU A 48 17.46 8.69 15.95
CA LEU A 48 18.37 9.71 15.43
C LEU A 48 17.62 10.90 14.83
N TYR A 49 16.55 10.65 14.09
CA TYR A 49 15.72 11.72 13.53
C TYR A 49 14.93 12.47 14.60
N ASN A 50 14.39 11.77 15.60
CA ASN A 50 13.62 12.38 16.67
C ASN A 50 14.50 13.28 17.56
N ASP A 51 15.64 12.74 18.01
CA ASP A 51 16.59 13.41 18.90
C ASP A 51 17.19 14.67 18.25
N ASN A 52 17.32 14.67 16.92
CA ASN A 52 17.88 15.77 16.14
C ASN A 52 16.85 16.55 15.31
N SER A 53 15.54 16.37 15.58
CA SER A 53 14.46 17.02 14.82
C SER A 53 14.57 18.54 14.79
N ARG A 54 15.05 19.17 15.87
CA ARG A 54 15.32 20.62 15.93
C ARG A 54 16.49 21.05 15.06
N ALA A 55 17.50 20.19 14.88
CA ALA A 55 18.67 20.45 14.06
C ALA A 55 18.42 20.23 12.56
N MET A 56 17.27 19.66 12.17
CA MET A 56 16.89 19.53 10.77
C MET A 56 16.64 20.87 10.07
N GLY A 57 16.40 21.94 10.83
CA GLY A 57 16.12 23.27 10.27
C GLY A 57 14.81 23.34 9.48
N HIS A 58 14.81 24.09 8.39
CA HIS A 58 13.64 24.34 7.56
C HIS A 58 13.89 23.98 6.09
N GLY A 59 12.81 23.76 5.33
CA GLY A 59 12.87 23.47 3.90
C GLY A 59 12.74 21.99 3.55
N ALA A 60 13.06 21.64 2.30
CA ALA A 60 12.77 20.34 1.70
C ALA A 60 13.51 19.16 2.37
N ASP A 61 14.75 19.38 2.83
CA ASP A 61 15.55 18.33 3.48
C ASP A 61 15.01 17.98 4.87
N ALA A 62 14.52 18.99 5.60
CA ALA A 62 13.84 18.79 6.87
C ALA A 62 12.54 18.00 6.67
N ALA A 63 11.72 18.39 5.70
CA ALA A 63 10.51 17.66 5.35
C ALA A 63 10.80 16.20 4.94
N THR A 64 11.88 15.96 4.20
CA THR A 64 12.30 14.61 3.80
C THR A 64 12.78 13.79 4.99
N GLY A 65 13.56 14.38 5.90
CA GLY A 65 14.00 13.73 7.14
C GLY A 65 12.81 13.34 8.02
N LEU A 66 11.87 14.26 8.24
CA LEU A 66 10.66 14.00 9.02
C LEU A 66 9.76 12.94 8.37
N ALA A 67 9.58 12.98 7.04
CA ALA A 67 8.82 11.95 6.33
C ALA A 67 9.48 10.57 6.45
N THR A 68 10.82 10.52 6.44
CA THR A 68 11.58 9.28 6.63
C THR A 68 11.43 8.74 8.06
N LEU A 69 11.42 9.62 9.08
CA LEU A 69 11.11 9.25 10.46
C LEU A 69 9.72 8.59 10.53
N VAL A 70 8.69 9.24 9.97
CA VAL A 70 7.31 8.70 10.02
C VAL A 70 7.22 7.34 9.33
N ASP A 71 7.91 7.15 8.20
CA ASP A 71 7.96 5.84 7.53
C ASP A 71 8.62 4.77 8.40
N CYS A 72 9.79 5.07 8.98
CA CYS A 72 10.51 4.14 9.85
C CYS A 72 9.69 3.79 11.10
N ALA A 73 9.03 4.78 11.71
CA ALA A 73 8.16 4.59 12.86
C ALA A 73 6.97 3.67 12.54
N GLY A 74 6.32 3.87 11.39
CA GLY A 74 5.24 2.98 10.94
C GLY A 74 5.69 1.54 10.68
N ARG A 75 6.90 1.34 10.16
CA ARG A 75 7.48 0.00 9.92
C ARG A 75 7.93 -0.68 11.22
N ALA A 76 8.58 0.06 12.11
CA ALA A 76 8.94 -0.42 13.45
C ALA A 76 7.69 -0.82 14.24
N MET A 77 6.61 -0.02 14.17
CA MET A 77 5.31 -0.37 14.75
C MET A 77 4.82 -1.74 14.27
N LEU A 78 4.77 -1.97 12.96
CA LEU A 78 4.31 -3.24 12.40
C LEU A 78 5.18 -4.42 12.87
N LEU A 79 6.51 -4.26 12.87
CA LEU A 79 7.46 -5.31 13.26
C LEU A 79 7.40 -5.63 14.76
N HIS A 80 7.43 -4.61 15.63
CA HIS A 80 7.23 -4.80 17.06
C HIS A 80 5.91 -5.50 17.35
N HIS A 81 4.84 -5.08 16.67
CA HIS A 81 3.54 -5.69 16.85
C HIS A 81 3.53 -7.17 16.45
N ARG A 82 4.12 -7.53 15.30
CA ARG A 82 4.25 -8.93 14.86
C ARG A 82 4.95 -9.80 15.90
N GLN A 83 5.94 -9.27 16.61
CA GLN A 83 6.70 -9.98 17.63
C GLN A 83 6.05 -9.92 19.03
N GLY A 84 4.80 -9.47 19.13
CA GLY A 84 4.08 -9.34 20.40
C GLY A 84 4.58 -8.21 21.30
N ARG A 85 5.46 -7.33 20.80
CA ARG A 85 6.03 -6.20 21.53
C ARG A 85 5.09 -4.99 21.49
N HIS A 86 3.84 -5.18 21.90
CA HIS A 86 2.75 -4.20 21.71
C HIS A 86 3.05 -2.80 22.28
N LYS A 87 3.68 -2.72 23.46
CA LYS A 87 4.08 -1.43 24.05
C LYS A 87 5.07 -0.65 23.18
N LEU A 88 6.02 -1.36 22.55
CA LEU A 88 6.97 -0.74 21.63
C LEU A 88 6.29 -0.35 20.31
N ALA A 89 5.34 -1.16 19.84
CA ALA A 89 4.54 -0.82 18.67
C ALA A 89 3.73 0.46 18.87
N ASP A 90 3.07 0.60 20.01
CA ASP A 90 2.34 1.83 20.37
C ASP A 90 3.29 3.02 20.53
N SER A 91 4.45 2.82 21.15
CA SER A 91 5.47 3.88 21.28
C SER A 91 5.98 4.36 19.92
N ALA A 92 6.25 3.44 19.00
CA ALA A 92 6.66 3.76 17.63
C ALA A 92 5.56 4.53 16.89
N PHE A 93 4.30 4.12 17.05
CA PHE A 93 3.16 4.85 16.51
C PHE A 93 3.08 6.28 17.05
N ASP A 94 3.18 6.47 18.36
CA ASP A 94 3.07 7.78 18.99
C ASP A 94 4.17 8.75 18.54
N VAL A 95 5.41 8.27 18.42
CA VAL A 95 6.51 9.07 17.87
C VAL A 95 6.21 9.46 16.43
N GLY A 96 5.84 8.50 15.58
CA GLY A 96 5.48 8.79 14.19
C GLY A 96 4.30 9.76 14.06
N ARG A 97 3.29 9.64 14.93
CA ARG A 97 2.06 10.42 14.92
C ARG A 97 2.33 11.91 15.07
N ILE A 98 3.19 12.29 16.01
CA ILE A 98 3.52 13.70 16.27
C ILE A 98 4.07 14.37 15.01
N PHE A 99 5.00 13.71 14.31
CA PHE A 99 5.59 14.26 13.09
C PHE A 99 4.67 14.15 11.88
N ALA A 100 3.83 13.12 11.82
CA ALA A 100 2.79 12.98 10.80
C ALA A 100 1.76 14.13 10.88
N GLU A 101 1.30 14.47 12.09
CA GLU A 101 0.41 15.60 12.34
C GLU A 101 1.08 16.93 11.98
N PHE A 102 2.34 17.12 12.36
CA PHE A 102 3.11 18.30 11.98
C PHE A 102 3.21 18.45 10.46
N LEU A 103 3.60 17.38 9.75
CA LEU A 103 3.73 17.40 8.29
C LEU A 103 2.38 17.67 7.62
N ALA A 104 1.31 17.01 8.07
CA ALA A 104 -0.02 17.18 7.51
C ALA A 104 -0.58 18.58 7.77
N GLY A 105 -0.34 19.17 8.94
CA GLY A 105 -0.68 20.57 9.24
C GLY A 105 0.03 21.59 8.34
N ASN A 106 1.16 21.19 7.73
CA ASN A 106 1.88 21.96 6.73
C ASN A 106 1.57 21.54 5.27
N GLY A 107 0.49 20.78 5.05
CA GLY A 107 0.04 20.35 3.72
C GLY A 107 0.71 19.09 3.17
N LEU A 108 1.60 18.45 3.94
CA LEU A 108 2.29 17.21 3.55
C LEU A 108 1.58 15.98 4.15
N THR A 109 0.43 15.62 3.59
CA THR A 109 -0.48 14.60 4.16
C THR A 109 -0.07 13.15 3.91
N ALA A 110 0.81 12.89 2.94
CA ALA A 110 1.17 11.51 2.53
C ALA A 110 1.73 10.66 3.69
N SER A 111 2.62 11.22 4.52
CA SER A 111 3.19 10.51 5.67
C SER A 111 2.14 10.16 6.72
N ALA A 112 1.13 11.03 6.90
CA ALA A 112 0.02 10.78 7.80
C ALA A 112 -0.92 9.68 7.27
N SER A 113 -1.22 9.68 5.97
CA SER A 113 -1.99 8.59 5.33
C SER A 113 -1.27 7.23 5.45
N GLN A 114 0.06 7.21 5.26
CA GLN A 114 0.87 6.00 5.41
C GLN A 114 0.83 5.44 6.83
N LEU A 115 1.10 6.28 7.83
CA LEU A 115 1.08 5.87 9.22
C LEU A 115 -0.32 5.40 9.64
N LEU A 116 -1.36 6.13 9.25
CA LEU A 116 -2.75 5.80 9.54
C LEU A 116 -3.17 4.47 8.90
N GLY A 117 -2.79 4.23 7.64
CA GLY A 117 -3.06 2.97 6.96
C GLY A 117 -2.44 1.78 7.69
N ARG A 118 -1.17 1.90 8.10
CA ARG A 118 -0.48 0.85 8.89
C ARG A 118 -1.12 0.62 10.24
N ARG A 119 -1.57 1.68 10.93
CA ARG A 119 -2.27 1.54 12.21
C ARG A 119 -3.64 0.89 12.03
N ALA A 120 -4.37 1.23 10.97
CA ALA A 120 -5.65 0.60 10.64
C ALA A 120 -5.49 -0.91 10.43
N ALA A 121 -4.42 -1.35 9.75
CA ALA A 121 -4.08 -2.77 9.59
C ALA A 121 -3.92 -3.50 10.95
N VAL A 122 -3.20 -2.89 11.89
CA VAL A 122 -3.02 -3.45 13.25
C VAL A 122 -4.36 -3.51 14.01
N LEU A 123 -5.15 -2.44 13.98
CA LEU A 123 -6.42 -2.33 14.70
C LEU A 123 -7.47 -3.31 14.16
N GLN A 124 -7.58 -3.47 12.83
CA GLN A 124 -8.50 -4.42 12.20
C GLN A 124 -8.24 -5.85 12.67
N ARG A 125 -6.97 -6.21 12.87
CA ARG A 125 -6.54 -7.56 13.28
C ARG A 125 -6.69 -7.82 14.78
N THR A 126 -6.47 -6.81 15.61
CA THR A 126 -6.42 -6.98 17.07
C THR A 126 -7.68 -6.54 17.80
N GLY A 127 -8.57 -5.80 17.13
CA GLY A 127 -9.74 -5.18 17.77
C GLY A 127 -9.36 -4.14 18.83
N GLN A 128 -8.10 -3.68 18.84
CA GLN A 128 -7.62 -2.71 19.82
C GLN A 128 -8.37 -1.36 19.69
N PRO A 129 -8.38 -0.55 20.77
CA PRO A 129 -9.07 0.74 20.77
C PRO A 129 -8.50 1.72 19.72
N ARG A 130 -9.38 2.49 19.07
CA ARG A 130 -9.06 3.50 18.04
C ARG A 130 -8.54 4.83 18.62
N SER A 131 -8.16 4.88 19.89
CA SER A 131 -7.82 6.13 20.57
C SER A 131 -6.58 6.79 19.95
N GLY A 132 -6.66 8.10 19.69
CA GLY A 132 -5.51 8.92 19.31
C GLY A 132 -4.94 8.64 17.93
N LEU A 133 -5.75 8.20 16.96
CA LEU A 133 -5.29 7.88 15.61
C LEU A 133 -4.55 9.05 14.95
N LEU A 134 -5.22 10.19 14.79
CA LEU A 134 -4.65 11.49 14.41
C LEU A 134 -5.62 12.57 14.89
N ASP A 135 -5.17 13.82 14.96
CA ASP A 135 -6.05 14.98 15.14
C ASP A 135 -7.24 14.97 14.14
N PRO A 136 -8.49 15.23 14.57
CA PRO A 136 -9.67 15.22 13.69
C PRO A 136 -9.60 16.22 12.53
N GLY A 137 -8.96 17.37 12.73
CA GLY A 137 -8.72 18.34 11.66
C GLY A 137 -7.79 17.75 10.61
N ILE A 138 -6.71 17.07 11.04
CA ILE A 138 -5.81 16.35 10.13
C ILE A 138 -6.52 15.22 9.39
N LEU A 139 -7.35 14.42 10.07
CA LEU A 139 -8.11 13.34 9.43
C LEU A 139 -8.98 13.85 8.26
N SER A 140 -9.55 15.06 8.38
CA SER A 140 -10.34 15.66 7.31
C SER A 140 -9.53 16.08 6.07
N LEU A 141 -8.21 16.25 6.22
CA LEU A 141 -7.27 16.62 5.15
C LEU A 141 -6.69 15.41 4.42
N LEU A 142 -6.84 14.20 4.97
CA LEU A 142 -6.29 12.99 4.38
C LEU A 142 -7.13 12.51 3.20
N ALA A 143 -6.45 12.01 2.18
CA ALA A 143 -7.06 11.31 1.07
C ALA A 143 -7.46 9.88 1.51
N PRO A 144 -8.76 9.53 1.53
CA PRO A 144 -9.22 8.20 1.95
C PRO A 144 -8.59 7.07 1.12
N GLN A 145 -8.38 7.31 -0.17
CA GLN A 145 -7.75 6.36 -1.10
C GLN A 145 -6.28 6.04 -0.75
N ASP A 146 -5.52 7.02 -0.26
CA ASP A 146 -4.11 6.81 0.08
C ASP A 146 -4.00 6.00 1.39
N THR A 147 -4.86 6.32 2.36
CA THR A 147 -4.95 5.55 3.62
C THR A 147 -5.37 4.10 3.36
N LEU A 148 -6.35 3.87 2.48
CA LEU A 148 -6.82 2.53 2.13
C LEU A 148 -5.74 1.71 1.41
N ARG A 149 -5.01 2.32 0.47
CA ARG A 149 -3.88 1.68 -0.22
C ARG A 149 -2.81 1.23 0.78
N GLU A 150 -2.40 2.14 1.67
CA GLU A 150 -1.35 1.87 2.64
C GLU A 150 -1.79 0.85 3.70
N ALA A 151 -3.06 0.85 4.09
CA ALA A 151 -3.62 -0.19 4.94
C ALA A 151 -3.57 -1.56 4.26
N THR A 152 -3.95 -1.64 2.98
CA THR A 152 -3.92 -2.89 2.21
C THR A 152 -2.50 -3.46 2.10
N TRP A 153 -1.52 -2.60 1.82
CA TRP A 153 -0.11 -2.97 1.80
C TRP A 153 0.40 -3.42 3.16
N ALA A 154 0.09 -2.66 4.21
CA ALA A 154 0.49 -2.99 5.57
C ALA A 154 -0.14 -4.29 6.08
N VAL A 155 -1.38 -4.59 5.70
CA VAL A 155 -2.02 -5.88 5.99
C VAL A 155 -1.24 -7.01 5.31
N ALA A 156 -0.90 -6.90 4.02
CA ALA A 156 -0.07 -7.90 3.35
C ALA A 156 1.33 -8.04 3.99
N GLU A 157 1.93 -6.92 4.43
CA GLU A 157 3.23 -6.82 5.11
C GLU A 157 3.20 -7.43 6.54
N TYR A 158 2.04 -7.36 7.20
CA TYR A 158 1.82 -7.82 8.57
C TYR A 158 1.48 -9.32 8.66
N LEU A 159 0.83 -9.88 7.64
CA LEU A 159 0.20 -11.21 7.68
C LEU A 159 1.13 -12.43 7.49
N GLU A 160 2.45 -12.27 7.54
CA GLU A 160 3.41 -13.37 7.33
C GLU A 160 3.11 -14.25 6.10
N SER A 161 2.63 -13.69 4.99
CA SER A 161 2.63 -14.48 3.76
C SER A 161 4.08 -14.65 3.32
N PRO A 162 4.63 -15.87 3.19
CA PRO A 162 5.95 -16.10 2.58
C PRO A 162 5.97 -15.74 1.08
N GLY A 163 4.85 -15.24 0.57
CA GLY A 163 4.69 -14.68 -0.75
C GLY A 163 5.40 -13.34 -0.97
N PRO A 164 5.44 -12.89 -2.22
CA PRO A 164 6.08 -11.63 -2.59
C PRO A 164 5.43 -10.44 -1.89
N HIS A 165 6.27 -9.51 -1.39
CA HIS A 165 5.84 -8.34 -0.62
C HIS A 165 5.85 -7.05 -1.45
N THR A 166 6.48 -7.09 -2.62
CA THR A 166 6.52 -5.99 -3.58
C THR A 166 6.01 -6.45 -4.94
N LEU A 167 5.49 -5.52 -5.73
CA LEU A 167 5.10 -5.81 -7.11
C LEU A 167 6.26 -6.41 -7.93
N ALA A 168 7.49 -5.92 -7.73
CA ALA A 168 8.67 -6.46 -8.42
C ALA A 168 8.97 -7.91 -8.02
N GLU A 169 8.82 -8.26 -6.74
CA GLU A 169 8.94 -9.66 -6.29
C GLU A 169 7.80 -10.52 -6.82
N ALA A 170 6.57 -9.98 -6.89
CA ALA A 170 5.43 -10.72 -7.41
C ALA A 170 5.54 -11.00 -8.90
N LEU A 171 6.01 -10.03 -9.68
CA LEU A 171 6.28 -10.23 -11.10
C LEU A 171 7.34 -11.32 -11.30
N ARG A 172 8.43 -11.30 -10.52
CA ARG A 172 9.46 -12.35 -10.57
C ARG A 172 8.95 -13.72 -10.12
N ALA A 173 8.19 -13.77 -9.03
CA ALA A 173 7.65 -15.03 -8.49
C ALA A 173 6.66 -15.70 -9.45
N THR A 174 5.97 -14.91 -10.28
CA THR A 174 5.01 -15.39 -11.28
C THR A 174 5.62 -15.59 -12.66
N GLY A 175 6.88 -15.18 -12.88
CA GLY A 175 7.52 -15.15 -14.19
C GLY A 175 6.90 -14.13 -15.16
N ALA A 176 6.13 -13.17 -14.65
CA ALA A 176 5.39 -12.19 -15.44
C ALA A 176 6.25 -10.97 -15.83
N GLU A 177 7.48 -10.83 -15.33
CA GLU A 177 8.29 -9.61 -15.48
C GLU A 177 8.60 -9.23 -16.94
N LYS A 178 8.50 -10.18 -17.88
CA LYS A 178 8.71 -9.96 -19.32
C LYS A 178 7.45 -9.56 -20.09
N ARG A 179 6.28 -9.54 -19.44
CA ARG A 179 5.01 -9.22 -20.08
C ARG A 179 4.88 -7.69 -20.24
N PRO A 180 4.43 -7.18 -21.40
CA PRO A 180 4.25 -5.74 -21.60
C PRO A 180 3.33 -5.09 -20.56
N TRP A 181 2.21 -5.74 -20.23
CA TRP A 181 1.28 -5.25 -19.20
C TRP A 181 1.93 -5.20 -17.81
N ALA A 182 2.84 -6.12 -17.50
CA ALA A 182 3.52 -6.18 -16.21
C ALA A 182 4.56 -5.07 -16.05
N THR A 183 5.34 -4.79 -17.11
CA THR A 183 6.27 -3.66 -17.12
C THR A 183 5.53 -2.33 -16.99
N ASN A 184 4.39 -2.20 -17.67
CA ASN A 184 3.55 -1.00 -17.60
C ASN A 184 2.88 -0.85 -16.23
N LEU A 185 2.35 -1.93 -15.67
CA LEU A 185 1.78 -1.95 -14.31
C LEU A 185 2.84 -1.60 -13.26
N ALA A 186 4.04 -2.19 -13.38
CA ALA A 186 5.17 -1.85 -12.54
C ALA A 186 5.50 -0.37 -12.65
N GLY A 187 5.70 0.15 -13.86
CA GLY A 187 5.99 1.57 -14.10
C GLY A 187 4.90 2.50 -13.59
N ALA A 188 3.62 2.12 -13.73
CA ALA A 188 2.49 2.86 -13.18
C ALA A 188 2.60 2.96 -11.66
N LEU A 189 2.85 1.82 -10.99
CA LEU A 189 2.84 1.71 -9.53
C LEU A 189 4.18 2.07 -8.88
N THR A 190 5.26 2.21 -9.65
CA THR A 190 6.56 2.65 -9.11
C THR A 190 6.50 4.15 -8.87
N VAL A 191 6.45 4.53 -7.60
CA VAL A 191 6.61 5.92 -7.18
C VAL A 191 8.09 6.29 -7.34
N ASP A 192 8.44 7.00 -8.41
CA ASP A 192 9.75 7.60 -8.54
C ASP A 192 9.89 8.77 -7.54
N GLY A 193 10.81 8.64 -6.59
CA GLY A 193 11.00 9.60 -5.49
C GLY A 193 11.42 11.00 -5.94
N GLY A 194 11.95 11.14 -7.16
CA GLY A 194 12.27 12.43 -7.79
C GLY A 194 11.05 13.19 -8.33
N ARG A 195 9.87 12.55 -8.35
CA ARG A 195 8.63 13.07 -8.96
C ARG A 195 7.56 13.45 -7.94
N LYS A 196 7.94 13.79 -6.71
CA LYS A 196 6.99 14.26 -5.67
C LYS A 196 6.23 15.55 -6.04
N GLY A 197 6.72 16.32 -7.00
CA GLY A 197 6.01 17.48 -7.59
C GLY A 197 5.34 17.18 -8.93
N ASP A 198 5.46 15.96 -9.45
CA ASP A 198 4.99 15.59 -10.77
C ASP A 198 3.54 15.09 -10.65
N VAL A 199 2.66 15.70 -11.45
CA VAL A 199 1.21 15.41 -11.57
C VAL A 199 0.94 14.00 -12.15
N TRP A 200 1.89 13.08 -12.05
CA TRP A 200 2.03 11.87 -12.89
C TRP A 200 2.32 10.61 -12.06
N SER A 201 1.82 10.59 -10.82
CA SER A 201 1.69 9.38 -9.99
C SER A 201 0.68 8.39 -10.64
N PRO A 202 0.68 7.09 -10.31
CA PRO A 202 -0.26 6.05 -10.80
C PRO A 202 -1.74 6.41 -10.81
N THR A 203 -2.10 7.48 -10.11
CA THR A 203 -3.44 8.03 -10.07
C THR A 203 -3.74 9.06 -11.18
N LEU A 204 -2.78 9.56 -11.97
CA LEU A 204 -3.02 10.60 -12.99
C LEU A 204 -2.54 10.19 -14.39
N ARG A 205 -3.56 10.05 -15.26
CA ARG A 205 -3.61 9.67 -16.67
C ARG A 205 -3.77 8.16 -16.87
N GLY A 206 -5.00 7.78 -17.24
CA GLY A 206 -5.42 6.51 -17.83
C GLY A 206 -4.65 6.03 -19.07
N SER A 207 -3.32 6.17 -19.09
CA SER A 207 -2.42 5.55 -20.07
C SER A 207 -2.27 4.04 -19.86
N HIS A 208 -2.75 3.51 -18.73
CA HIS A 208 -2.70 2.08 -18.44
C HIS A 208 -4.05 1.37 -18.50
N LEU A 209 -5.16 2.11 -18.60
CA LEU A 209 -6.49 1.50 -18.75
C LEU A 209 -6.52 0.51 -19.92
N VAL A 210 -5.84 0.84 -21.02
CA VAL A 210 -5.70 -0.03 -22.19
C VAL A 210 -5.06 -1.39 -21.87
N PHE A 211 -4.20 -1.47 -20.85
CA PHE A 211 -3.52 -2.71 -20.45
C PHE A 211 -4.22 -3.45 -19.29
N LEU A 212 -5.11 -2.78 -18.55
CA LEU A 212 -5.79 -3.41 -17.42
C LEU A 212 -6.65 -4.63 -17.83
N PRO A 213 -7.40 -4.61 -18.95
CA PRO A 213 -8.10 -5.80 -19.44
C PRO A 213 -7.21 -7.04 -19.58
N ASP A 214 -6.06 -6.88 -20.23
CA ASP A 214 -5.14 -7.99 -20.49
C ASP A 214 -4.46 -8.46 -19.19
N ALA A 215 -4.09 -7.52 -18.31
CA ALA A 215 -3.53 -7.83 -17.01
C ALA A 215 -4.54 -8.59 -16.14
N ALA A 216 -5.77 -8.06 -16.01
CA ALA A 216 -6.85 -8.66 -15.25
C ALA A 216 -7.19 -10.06 -15.76
N ARG A 217 -7.33 -10.23 -17.08
CA ARG A 217 -7.56 -11.53 -17.72
C ARG A 217 -6.43 -12.52 -17.40
N ALA A 218 -5.17 -12.10 -17.48
CA ALA A 218 -4.03 -12.95 -17.17
C ALA A 218 -4.05 -13.42 -15.72
N VAL A 219 -4.31 -12.50 -14.78
CA VAL A 219 -4.38 -12.80 -13.35
C VAL A 219 -5.58 -13.68 -13.02
N SER A 220 -6.77 -13.41 -13.56
CA SER A 220 -7.96 -14.24 -13.34
C SER A 220 -7.73 -15.69 -13.75
N ARG A 221 -7.13 -15.91 -14.93
CA ARG A 221 -6.79 -17.26 -15.41
C ARG A 221 -5.77 -17.93 -14.48
N ALA A 222 -4.70 -17.22 -14.15
CA ALA A 222 -3.66 -17.75 -13.28
C ALA A 222 -4.20 -18.14 -11.89
N LEU A 223 -5.07 -17.33 -11.28
CA LEU A 223 -5.70 -17.65 -10.00
C LEU A 223 -6.68 -18.83 -10.10
N GLY A 224 -7.38 -18.97 -11.24
CA GLY A 224 -8.25 -20.12 -11.52
C GLY A 224 -7.46 -21.43 -11.66
N ASP A 225 -6.30 -21.38 -12.33
CA ASP A 225 -5.44 -22.53 -12.57
C ASP A 225 -4.56 -22.89 -11.36
N THR A 226 -4.29 -21.94 -10.48
CA THR A 226 -3.48 -22.16 -9.28
C THR A 226 -4.30 -22.92 -8.24
N THR A 227 -3.87 -24.14 -7.91
CA THR A 227 -4.50 -25.02 -6.92
C THR A 227 -3.74 -25.12 -5.60
N GLY A 228 -2.65 -24.36 -5.44
CA GLY A 228 -1.72 -24.52 -4.32
C GLY A 228 -1.28 -23.21 -3.64
N THR A 229 -0.84 -23.36 -2.39
CA THR A 229 -0.17 -22.35 -1.59
C THR A 229 1.31 -22.29 -1.99
N GLY A 230 1.75 -21.16 -2.54
CA GLY A 230 3.14 -20.99 -2.98
C GLY A 230 3.41 -19.55 -3.42
N THR A 231 4.68 -19.19 -3.51
CA THR A 231 5.13 -17.82 -3.81
C THR A 231 4.58 -17.27 -5.12
N ALA A 232 4.42 -18.12 -6.14
CA ALA A 232 3.78 -17.76 -7.40
C ALA A 232 2.29 -17.43 -7.22
N GLY A 233 1.55 -18.24 -6.44
CA GLY A 233 0.14 -17.99 -6.14
C GLY A 233 -0.06 -16.68 -5.36
N ASP A 234 0.78 -16.45 -4.35
CA ASP A 234 0.77 -15.20 -3.59
C ASP A 234 1.17 -13.99 -4.45
N GLY A 235 2.05 -14.19 -5.44
CA GLY A 235 2.36 -13.18 -6.45
C GLY A 235 1.17 -12.81 -7.30
N TRP A 236 0.42 -13.80 -7.78
CA TRP A 236 -0.81 -13.55 -8.54
C TRP A 236 -1.87 -12.83 -7.70
N ARG A 237 -2.00 -13.16 -6.40
CA ARG A 237 -2.88 -12.43 -5.47
C ARG A 237 -2.50 -10.97 -5.32
N LEU A 238 -1.21 -10.68 -5.10
CA LEU A 238 -0.72 -9.30 -4.95
C LEU A 238 -0.98 -8.50 -6.23
N ILE A 239 -0.57 -9.03 -7.38
CA ILE A 239 -0.77 -8.38 -8.70
C ILE A 239 -2.28 -8.12 -8.93
N GLY A 240 -3.15 -9.06 -8.58
CA GLY A 240 -4.60 -8.88 -8.69
C GLY A 240 -5.14 -7.74 -7.83
N ARG A 241 -4.69 -7.62 -6.57
CA ARG A 241 -5.08 -6.50 -5.69
C ARG A 241 -4.62 -5.16 -6.24
N GLU A 242 -3.42 -5.08 -6.79
CA GLU A 242 -2.89 -3.87 -7.42
C GLU A 242 -3.71 -3.45 -8.65
N ILE A 243 -4.08 -4.40 -9.52
CA ILE A 243 -4.94 -4.14 -10.68
C ILE A 243 -6.33 -3.67 -10.23
N HIS A 244 -6.91 -4.29 -9.20
CA HIS A 244 -8.18 -3.84 -8.63
C HIS A 244 -8.09 -2.39 -8.12
N MET A 245 -7.00 -2.03 -7.44
CA MET A 245 -6.76 -0.66 -6.97
C MET A 245 -6.72 0.33 -8.14
N CYS A 246 -6.04 -0.02 -9.24
CA CYS A 246 -6.04 0.79 -10.45
C CYS A 246 -7.45 1.03 -10.99
N TYR A 247 -8.28 -0.03 -11.08
CA TYR A 247 -9.68 0.11 -11.51
C TYR A 247 -10.51 0.97 -10.55
N SER A 248 -10.36 0.77 -9.25
CA SER A 248 -11.11 1.52 -8.23
C SER A 248 -10.80 3.02 -8.29
N VAL A 249 -9.51 3.38 -8.43
CA VAL A 249 -9.08 4.78 -8.60
C VAL A 249 -9.64 5.38 -9.89
N ALA A 250 -9.53 4.66 -11.02
CA ALA A 250 -10.06 5.13 -12.30
C ALA A 250 -11.59 5.33 -12.26
N SER A 251 -12.31 4.42 -11.58
CA SER A 251 -13.75 4.53 -11.35
C SER A 251 -14.09 5.75 -10.51
N GLY A 252 -13.41 5.97 -9.38
CA GLY A 252 -13.66 7.11 -8.48
C GLY A 252 -13.42 8.47 -9.13
N ARG A 253 -12.58 8.53 -10.17
CA ARG A 253 -12.31 9.74 -10.97
C ARG A 253 -13.24 9.91 -12.17
N GLY A 254 -14.13 8.94 -12.40
CA GLY A 254 -15.06 8.95 -13.53
C GLY A 254 -14.42 8.58 -14.88
N GLU A 255 -13.17 8.11 -14.91
CA GLU A 255 -12.47 7.73 -16.16
C GLU A 255 -13.13 6.52 -16.83
N LEU A 256 -13.73 5.64 -16.03
CA LEU A 256 -14.50 4.50 -16.51
C LEU A 256 -15.96 4.83 -16.85
N ARG A 257 -16.44 6.06 -16.58
CA ARG A 257 -17.88 6.38 -16.72
C ARG A 257 -18.45 6.03 -18.09
N TYR A 258 -17.66 6.24 -19.15
CA TYR A 258 -18.07 6.00 -20.54
C TYR A 258 -17.47 4.74 -21.16
N THR A 259 -16.51 4.09 -20.49
CA THR A 259 -15.80 2.90 -20.98
C THR A 259 -16.00 1.69 -20.06
N LEU A 260 -16.87 1.79 -19.06
CA LEU A 260 -17.11 0.72 -18.09
C LEU A 260 -17.52 -0.57 -18.80
N GLY A 261 -18.29 -0.50 -19.89
CA GLY A 261 -18.64 -1.67 -20.69
C GLY A 261 -17.42 -2.46 -21.21
N ASP A 262 -16.35 -1.76 -21.58
CA ASP A 262 -15.11 -2.37 -22.11
C ASP A 262 -14.20 -2.95 -21.01
N HIS A 263 -14.46 -2.57 -19.76
CA HIS A 263 -13.65 -2.95 -18.60
C HIS A 263 -14.36 -3.87 -17.61
N ALA A 264 -15.70 -3.84 -17.56
CA ALA A 264 -16.50 -4.50 -16.54
C ALA A 264 -16.35 -6.02 -16.57
N GLU A 265 -16.23 -6.63 -17.74
CA GLU A 265 -15.96 -8.06 -17.90
C GLU A 265 -14.66 -8.44 -17.18
N TYR A 266 -13.58 -7.72 -17.47
CA TYR A 266 -12.24 -8.04 -16.97
C TYR A 266 -12.08 -7.72 -15.49
N TRP A 267 -12.58 -6.55 -15.07
CA TRP A 267 -12.55 -6.17 -13.67
C TRP A 267 -13.42 -7.10 -12.83
N GLY A 268 -14.63 -7.43 -13.30
CA GLY A 268 -15.51 -8.36 -12.62
C GLY A 268 -14.95 -9.79 -12.58
N GLY A 269 -14.34 -10.26 -13.67
CA GLY A 269 -13.64 -11.55 -13.70
C GLY A 269 -12.44 -11.63 -12.75
N LEU A 270 -11.72 -10.52 -12.55
CA LEU A 270 -10.64 -10.42 -11.56
C LEU A 270 -11.18 -10.50 -10.13
N LEU A 271 -12.21 -9.72 -9.82
CA LEU A 271 -12.85 -9.73 -8.50
C LEU A 271 -13.43 -11.11 -8.17
N LEU A 272 -14.07 -11.78 -9.13
CA LEU A 272 -14.58 -13.13 -8.94
C LEU A 272 -13.46 -14.14 -8.68
N ALA A 273 -12.36 -14.07 -9.44
CA ALA A 273 -11.22 -14.96 -9.27
C ALA A 273 -10.54 -14.75 -7.91
N LEU A 274 -10.31 -13.49 -7.51
CA LEU A 274 -9.78 -13.14 -6.19
C LEU A 274 -10.70 -13.61 -5.06
N GLY A 275 -12.01 -13.41 -5.19
CA GLY A 275 -12.98 -13.84 -4.19
C GLY A 275 -13.05 -15.36 -4.03
N LYS A 276 -13.07 -16.11 -5.13
CA LYS A 276 -13.02 -17.58 -5.11
C LYS A 276 -11.72 -18.10 -4.51
N ASP A 277 -10.61 -17.46 -4.86
CA ASP A 277 -9.31 -17.81 -4.28
C ASP A 277 -9.25 -17.53 -2.77
N ALA A 278 -9.77 -16.38 -2.34
CA ALA A 278 -9.90 -16.03 -0.93
C ALA A 278 -10.75 -17.04 -0.15
N LEU A 279 -11.88 -17.48 -0.71
CA LEU A 279 -12.70 -18.55 -0.12
C LEU A 279 -11.94 -19.87 0.01
N ARG A 280 -11.21 -20.29 -1.03
CA ARG A 280 -10.37 -21.50 -0.98
C ARG A 280 -9.30 -21.40 0.11
N ALA A 281 -8.78 -20.20 0.36
CA ALA A 281 -7.79 -19.91 1.39
C ALA A 281 -8.38 -19.69 2.80
N GLY A 282 -9.72 -19.67 2.95
CA GLY A 282 -10.39 -19.40 4.22
C GLY A 282 -10.46 -17.91 4.60
N ASP A 283 -10.14 -16.99 3.69
CA ASP A 283 -10.23 -15.53 3.89
C ASP A 283 -11.62 -15.02 3.52
N THR A 284 -12.61 -15.36 4.35
CA THR A 284 -14.02 -14.95 4.17
C THR A 284 -14.21 -13.43 4.07
N PRO A 285 -13.53 -12.59 4.88
CA PRO A 285 -13.67 -11.14 4.77
C PRO A 285 -13.25 -10.59 3.40
N LEU A 286 -12.12 -11.05 2.85
CA LEU A 286 -11.68 -10.61 1.52
C LEU A 286 -12.64 -11.11 0.43
N ALA A 287 -13.15 -12.33 0.57
CA ALA A 287 -14.13 -12.87 -0.36
C ALA A 287 -15.42 -12.03 -0.38
N ALA A 288 -15.89 -11.57 0.78
CA ALA A 288 -17.06 -10.72 0.91
C ALA A 288 -16.83 -9.34 0.25
N ASP A 289 -15.67 -8.72 0.49
CA ASP A 289 -15.29 -7.46 -0.14
C ASP A 289 -15.25 -7.58 -1.67
N CYS A 290 -14.64 -8.64 -2.21
CA CYS A 290 -14.65 -8.93 -3.64
C CYS A 290 -16.07 -9.12 -4.19
N GLY A 291 -16.95 -9.79 -3.43
CA GLY A 291 -18.37 -9.97 -3.76
C GLY A 291 -19.12 -8.64 -3.83
N GLY A 292 -18.94 -7.77 -2.84
CA GLY A 292 -19.55 -6.44 -2.80
C GLY A 292 -19.13 -5.56 -3.97
N TRP A 293 -17.83 -5.51 -4.26
CA TRP A 293 -17.31 -4.79 -5.43
C TRP A 293 -17.83 -5.35 -6.75
N LEU A 294 -17.87 -6.68 -6.89
CA LEU A 294 -18.36 -7.34 -8.10
C LEU A 294 -19.83 -6.99 -8.35
N ARG A 295 -20.68 -7.04 -7.33
CA ARG A 295 -22.09 -6.62 -7.42
C ARG A 295 -22.20 -5.16 -7.82
N GLY A 296 -21.38 -4.28 -7.23
CA GLY A 296 -21.31 -2.87 -7.59
C GLY A 296 -20.95 -2.65 -9.08
N VAL A 297 -19.93 -3.34 -9.58
CA VAL A 297 -19.53 -3.28 -11.00
C VAL A 297 -20.67 -3.76 -11.91
N LEU A 298 -21.31 -4.88 -11.57
CA LEU A 298 -22.42 -5.45 -12.33
C LEU A 298 -23.63 -4.51 -12.41
N THR A 299 -23.93 -3.81 -11.32
CA THR A 299 -25.00 -2.79 -11.27
C THR A 299 -24.66 -1.58 -12.14
N GLN A 300 -23.43 -1.06 -12.04
CA GLN A 300 -23.01 0.14 -12.78
C GLN A 300 -22.85 -0.13 -14.29
N ALA A 301 -22.55 -1.36 -14.69
CA ALA A 301 -22.41 -1.76 -16.09
C ALA A 301 -23.75 -2.12 -16.76
N LEU A 302 -24.90 -1.91 -16.10
CA LEU A 302 -26.21 -2.06 -16.74
C LEU A 302 -26.40 -1.01 -17.86
N PRO A 303 -26.97 -1.39 -19.03
CA PRO A 303 -27.59 -2.68 -19.34
C PRO A 303 -26.64 -3.72 -19.95
N HIS A 304 -25.36 -3.42 -20.21
CA HIS A 304 -24.44 -4.32 -20.92
C HIS A 304 -24.36 -5.71 -20.31
N THR A 305 -24.38 -5.80 -18.98
CA THR A 305 -24.36 -7.07 -18.23
C THR A 305 -25.59 -7.96 -18.47
N LEU A 306 -26.71 -7.42 -18.95
CA LEU A 306 -27.94 -8.19 -19.24
C LEU A 306 -27.88 -8.89 -20.60
N ILE A 307 -27.08 -8.36 -21.52
CA ILE A 307 -27.06 -8.80 -22.92
C ILE A 307 -25.80 -9.65 -23.18
N ALA A 308 -24.71 -9.36 -22.49
CA ALA A 308 -23.45 -10.06 -22.68
C ALA A 308 -23.37 -11.36 -21.86
N PRO A 309 -22.87 -12.48 -22.45
CA PRO A 309 -22.77 -13.78 -21.76
C PRO A 309 -21.98 -13.73 -20.44
N TRP A 310 -20.90 -12.93 -20.40
CA TRP A 310 -20.08 -12.75 -19.20
C TRP A 310 -20.87 -12.17 -18.03
N GLY A 311 -21.90 -11.35 -18.29
CA GLY A 311 -22.68 -10.69 -17.24
C GLY A 311 -23.56 -11.65 -16.45
N GLN A 312 -23.99 -12.75 -17.07
CA GLN A 312 -24.71 -13.83 -16.38
C GLN A 312 -23.74 -14.70 -15.57
N GLU A 313 -22.58 -15.05 -16.16
CA GLU A 313 -21.54 -15.83 -15.48
C GLU A 313 -21.05 -15.14 -14.21
N LEU A 314 -20.75 -13.84 -14.29
CA LEU A 314 -20.31 -13.05 -13.14
C LEU A 314 -21.40 -12.90 -12.07
N ARG A 315 -22.68 -12.81 -12.46
CA ARG A 315 -23.79 -12.77 -11.50
C ARG A 315 -23.90 -14.07 -10.71
N THR A 316 -23.94 -15.20 -11.40
CA THR A 316 -23.96 -16.52 -10.75
C THR A 316 -22.70 -16.74 -9.91
N GLY A 317 -21.55 -16.24 -10.36
CA GLY A 317 -20.32 -16.24 -9.57
C GLY A 317 -20.41 -15.38 -8.30
N ALA A 318 -21.01 -14.19 -8.37
CA ALA A 318 -21.18 -13.29 -7.24
C ALA A 318 -22.11 -13.85 -6.14
N GLU A 319 -23.07 -14.69 -6.52
CA GLU A 319 -23.94 -15.43 -5.57
C GLU A 319 -23.18 -16.50 -4.77
N GLN A 320 -22.03 -16.96 -5.28
CA GLN A 320 -21.16 -17.92 -4.59
C GLN A 320 -20.21 -17.23 -3.60
N LEU A 321 -20.10 -15.90 -3.65
CA LEU A 321 -19.29 -15.12 -2.71
C LEU A 321 -20.17 -14.63 -1.55
N PRO A 322 -19.64 -14.58 -0.33
CA PRO A 322 -20.35 -14.04 0.82
C PRO A 322 -20.73 -12.56 0.63
N ASP A 323 -21.70 -12.11 1.42
CA ASP A 323 -22.06 -10.70 1.56
C ASP A 323 -21.14 -9.97 2.55
#